data_AF-A0AAV3TBT0-F1
#
_entry.id   AF-A0AAV3TBT0-F1
#
_cell.length_a   1.000
_cell.length_b   1.000
_cell.length_c   1.000
_cell.angle_alpha   90.00
_cell.angle_beta   90.00
_cell.angle_gamma   90.00
#
_symmetry.space_group_name_H-M   'P 1'
#
loop_
_entity.id
_entity.type
_entity.pdbx_description
1 polymer ?
#
loop_
_entity_poly.entity_id
_entity_poly.type
_entity_poly.pdbx_seq_one_letter_code
_entity_poly.pdbx_strand_id
1 'polypeptide(L)'
;MTRREELEALADRVAVIDGVERSWGARSFEDTLLFVEVPSGAMLPDDAAELLDEQELTGANEAYGIDASGASDAGNVGDYEQHRFVDTADENESISRASST
;
A
#
# COMPACT_ATOMS: atom_id res chain seq x y z
N MET A 1 -8.90 1.26 17.90
CA MET A 1 -8.94 1.79 16.53
C MET A 1 -9.37 0.65 15.64
N THR A 2 -10.18 0.95 14.64
CA THR A 2 -10.52 0.03 13.55
C THR A 2 -9.39 0.03 12.53
N ARG A 3 -9.22 -1.06 11.76
CA ARG A 3 -8.20 -1.14 10.69
C ARG A 3 -8.28 0.03 9.71
N ARG A 4 -9.50 0.51 9.45
CA ARG A 4 -9.74 1.70 8.65
C ARG A 4 -9.10 2.96 9.26
N GLU A 5 -9.30 3.21 10.56
CA GLU A 5 -8.70 4.36 11.24
C GLU A 5 -7.17 4.27 11.27
N GLU A 6 -6.61 3.06 11.35
CA GLU A 6 -5.17 2.83 11.28
C GLU A 6 -4.62 3.14 9.88
N LEU A 7 -5.32 2.72 8.83
CA LEU A 7 -4.96 3.05 7.45
C LEU A 7 -5.12 4.53 7.13
N GLU A 8 -6.15 5.20 7.66
CA GLU A 8 -6.31 6.65 7.52
C GLU A 8 -5.16 7.39 8.22
N ALA A 9 -4.76 6.95 9.41
CA ALA A 9 -3.59 7.50 10.10
C ALA A 9 -2.27 7.20 9.38
N LEU A 10 -2.15 6.03 8.75
CA LEU A 10 -0.99 5.67 7.95
C LEU A 10 -0.89 6.54 6.69
N ALA A 11 -2.00 6.76 5.99
CA ALA A 11 -2.05 7.65 4.83
C ALA A 11 -1.54 9.06 5.18
N ASP A 12 -1.97 9.59 6.32
CA ASP A 12 -1.52 10.91 6.80
C ASP A 12 0.00 10.95 7.09
N ARG A 13 0.56 9.85 7.64
CA ARG A 13 2.00 9.72 7.86
C ARG A 13 2.79 9.61 6.56
N VAL A 14 2.29 8.86 5.59
CA VAL A 14 2.95 8.71 4.28
C VAL A 14 2.90 10.04 3.52
N ALA A 15 1.80 10.78 3.61
CA ALA A 15 1.61 12.06 2.92
C ALA A 15 2.56 13.19 3.39
N VAL A 16 3.22 13.04 4.54
CA VAL A 16 4.21 14.03 5.03
C VAL A 16 5.66 13.66 4.69
N ILE A 17 5.89 12.53 4.01
CA ILE A 17 7.22 12.08 3.56
C ILE A 17 7.62 12.89 2.32
N ASP A 18 8.87 13.37 2.30
CA ASP A 18 9.40 14.11 1.15
C ASP A 18 9.41 13.23 -0.10
N GLY A 19 8.89 13.76 -1.21
CA GLY A 19 8.72 13.01 -2.46
C GLY A 19 7.36 12.29 -2.59
N VAL A 20 6.53 12.28 -1.55
CA VAL A 20 5.11 11.90 -1.65
C VAL A 20 4.27 13.16 -1.87
N GLU A 21 3.50 13.16 -2.95
CA GLU A 21 2.56 14.25 -3.23
C GLU A 21 1.27 14.04 -2.44
N ARG A 22 0.77 12.80 -2.41
CA ARG A 22 -0.52 12.44 -1.80
C ARG A 22 -0.54 11.00 -1.34
N SER A 23 -1.31 10.73 -0.29
CA SER A 23 -1.68 9.36 0.09
C SER A 23 -3.11 9.31 0.61
N TRP A 24 -3.83 8.24 0.28
CA TRP A 24 -5.18 8.00 0.78
C TRP A 24 -5.55 6.52 0.77
N GLY A 25 -6.41 6.13 1.72
CA GLY A 25 -7.02 4.81 1.74
C GLY A 25 -8.26 4.72 0.85
N ALA A 26 -8.47 3.57 0.22
CA ALA A 26 -9.73 3.21 -0.42
C ALA A 26 -10.14 1.80 -0.01
N ARG A 27 -11.41 1.47 -0.21
CA ARG A 27 -11.91 0.11 0.01
C ARG A 27 -12.51 -0.41 -1.29
N SER A 28 -11.99 -1.54 -1.74
CA SER A 28 -12.59 -2.35 -2.80
C SER A 28 -13.68 -3.26 -2.21
N PHE A 29 -14.32 -4.08 -3.04
CA PHE A 29 -15.35 -5.00 -2.56
C PHE A 29 -14.79 -6.02 -1.53
N GLU A 30 -13.56 -6.46 -1.74
CA GLU A 30 -12.89 -7.50 -0.93
C GLU A 30 -11.72 -6.91 -0.13
N ASP A 31 -10.94 -6.01 -0.75
CA ASP A 31 -9.70 -5.49 -0.17
C ASP A 31 -9.83 -4.09 0.43
N THR A 32 -8.97 -3.78 1.39
CA THR A 32 -8.63 -2.40 1.75
C THR A 32 -7.31 -2.03 1.08
N LEU A 33 -7.24 -0.85 0.49
CA LEU A 33 -6.15 -0.39 -0.36
C LEU A 33 -5.59 0.92 0.17
N LEU A 34 -4.30 1.14 -0.04
CA LEU A 34 -3.66 2.43 0.10
C LEU A 34 -3.07 2.86 -1.23
N PHE A 35 -3.30 4.11 -1.58
CA PHE A 35 -2.69 4.76 -2.74
C PHE A 35 -1.63 5.75 -2.27
N VAL A 36 -0.52 5.79 -3.00
CA VAL A 36 0.55 6.77 -2.83
C VAL A 36 0.87 7.36 -4.19
N GLU A 37 0.73 8.68 -4.32
CA GLU A 37 1.12 9.42 -5.52
C GLU A 37 2.48 10.09 -5.28
N VAL A 38 3.36 9.91 -6.25
CA VAL A 38 4.65 10.59 -6.35
C VAL A 38 4.71 11.35 -7.68
N PRO A 39 5.63 12.32 -7.86
CA PRO A 39 5.79 13.00 -9.15
C PRO A 39 6.10 11.98 -10.26
N SER A 40 5.57 12.19 -11.47
CA SER A 40 5.81 11.27 -12.59
C SER A 40 7.30 11.09 -12.87
N GLY A 41 7.74 9.84 -13.01
CA GLY A 41 9.15 9.48 -13.21
C GLY A 41 10.00 9.53 -11.94
N ALA A 42 9.43 9.87 -10.79
CA ALA A 42 10.03 9.63 -9.49
C ALA A 42 9.70 8.21 -9.01
N MET A 43 10.57 7.68 -8.15
CA MET A 43 10.32 6.42 -7.46
C MET A 43 9.68 6.70 -6.10
N LEU A 44 8.98 5.71 -5.56
CA LEU A 44 8.52 5.75 -4.18
C LEU A 44 9.71 5.96 -3.22
N PRO A 45 9.66 6.94 -2.30
CA PRO A 45 10.70 7.13 -1.30
C PRO A 45 10.90 5.89 -0.44
N ASP A 46 12.15 5.58 -0.09
CA ASP A 46 12.49 4.40 0.73
C ASP A 46 11.78 4.46 2.10
N ASP A 47 11.75 5.62 2.75
CA ASP A 47 11.02 5.82 4.02
C ASP A 47 9.53 5.49 3.91
N ALA A 48 8.91 5.77 2.75
CA ALA A 48 7.52 5.42 2.50
C ALA A 48 7.37 3.91 2.27
N ALA A 49 8.28 3.29 1.53
CA ALA A 49 8.28 1.86 1.28
C ALA A 49 8.45 1.05 2.57
N GLU A 50 9.42 1.42 3.42
CA GLU A 50 9.66 0.77 4.72
C GLU A 50 8.44 0.89 5.64
N LEU A 51 7.85 2.08 5.74
CA LEU A 51 6.67 2.31 6.58
C LEU A 51 5.45 1.47 6.14
N LEU A 52 5.29 1.24 4.84
CA LEU A 52 4.20 0.42 4.29
C LEU A 52 4.43 -1.07 4.59
N ASP A 53 5.66 -1.55 4.44
CA ASP A 53 6.04 -2.93 4.77
C ASP A 53 5.84 -3.22 6.27
N GLU A 54 6.26 -2.31 7.15
CA GLU A 54 6.06 -2.40 8.60
C GLU A 54 4.59 -2.47 9.04
N GLN A 55 3.67 -2.02 8.18
CA GLN A 55 2.22 -2.00 8.44
C GLN A 55 1.47 -3.11 7.68
N GLU A 56 2.20 -4.09 7.12
CA GLU A 56 1.66 -5.24 6.38
C GLU A 56 0.89 -4.81 5.11
N LEU A 57 1.33 -3.73 4.45
CA LEU A 57 0.85 -3.35 3.12
C LEU A 57 1.77 -3.88 2.03
N THR A 58 1.21 -4.74 1.19
CA THR A 58 1.91 -5.36 0.08
C THR A 58 1.56 -4.64 -1.22
N GLY A 59 2.54 -4.44 -2.11
CA GLY A 59 2.28 -3.85 -3.42
C GLY A 59 1.27 -4.69 -4.21
N ALA A 60 0.35 -4.04 -4.95
CA ALA A 60 -0.76 -4.75 -5.59
C ALA A 60 -0.32 -5.78 -6.63
N ASN A 61 0.81 -5.58 -7.33
CA ASN A 61 1.31 -6.60 -8.26
C ASN A 61 1.75 -7.84 -7.50
N GLU A 62 2.45 -7.68 -6.38
CA GLU A 62 2.88 -8.79 -5.54
C GLU A 62 1.68 -9.50 -4.88
N ALA A 63 0.76 -8.74 -4.29
CA ALA A 63 -0.43 -9.29 -3.62
C ALA A 63 -1.33 -10.10 -4.58
N TYR A 64 -1.46 -9.66 -5.83
CA TYR A 64 -2.26 -10.35 -6.84
C TYR A 64 -1.45 -11.32 -7.72
N GLY A 65 -0.14 -11.48 -7.48
CA GLY A 65 0.74 -12.36 -8.27
C GLY A 65 0.88 -11.94 -9.74
N ILE A 66 0.79 -10.63 -10.02
CA ILE A 66 0.94 -10.05 -11.35
C ILE A 66 2.43 -9.90 -11.66
N ASP A 67 2.87 -10.55 -12.73
CA ASP A 67 4.25 -10.48 -13.23
C ASP A 67 4.46 -9.14 -13.96
N ALA A 68 4.82 -8.10 -13.20
CA ALA A 68 5.04 -6.74 -13.68
C ALA A 68 6.32 -6.14 -13.08
N SER A 69 6.82 -5.07 -13.70
CA SER A 69 8.01 -4.36 -13.22
C SER A 69 7.68 -3.59 -11.95
N GLY A 70 8.02 -4.15 -10.79
CA GLY A 70 7.82 -3.53 -9.47
C GLY A 70 6.65 -4.14 -8.69
N ALA A 71 6.76 -4.12 -7.35
CA ALA A 71 5.80 -4.76 -6.45
C ALA A 71 4.45 -4.01 -6.37
N SER A 72 4.47 -2.68 -6.44
CA SER A 72 3.27 -1.85 -6.44
C SER A 72 2.78 -1.67 -7.88
N ASP A 73 1.49 -1.92 -8.14
CA ASP A 73 0.89 -1.54 -9.42
C ASP A 73 1.00 -0.02 -9.55
N ALA A 74 1.96 0.42 -10.37
CA ALA A 74 2.36 1.81 -10.54
C ALA A 74 1.86 2.30 -11.91
N GLY A 75 0.95 3.27 -11.90
CA GLY A 75 0.33 3.80 -13.10
C GLY A 75 0.48 5.32 -13.17
N ASN A 76 0.73 5.86 -14.37
CA ASN A 76 0.73 7.30 -14.57
C ASN A 76 -0.70 7.85 -14.52
N VAL A 77 -0.92 8.84 -13.65
CA VAL A 77 -2.19 9.56 -13.48
C VAL A 77 -1.91 11.06 -13.64
N GLY A 78 -1.97 11.55 -14.87
CA GLY A 78 -1.61 12.93 -15.18
C GLY A 78 -0.12 13.17 -14.99
N ASP A 79 0.24 14.08 -14.07
CA ASP A 79 1.62 14.46 -13.74
C ASP A 79 2.22 13.60 -12.61
N TYR A 80 1.51 12.56 -12.16
CA TYR A 80 1.89 11.71 -11.03
C TYR A 80 2.04 10.26 -11.44
N GLU A 81 2.85 9.52 -10.68
CA GLU A 81 2.86 8.07 -10.67
C GLU A 81 2.15 7.59 -9.40
N GLN A 82 1.09 6.80 -9.59
CA GLN A 82 0.22 6.31 -8.52
C GLN A 82 0.57 4.85 -8.23
N HIS A 83 1.09 4.59 -7.03
CA HIS A 83 1.36 3.26 -6.51
C HIS A 83 0.17 2.73 -5.70
N ARG A 84 -0.20 1.47 -5.94
CA ARG A 84 -1.26 0.79 -5.20
C ARG A 84 -0.71 -0.29 -4.28
N PHE A 85 -1.20 -0.29 -3.04
CA PHE A 85 -0.89 -1.26 -2.00
C PHE A 85 -2.17 -1.88 -1.44
N VAL A 86 -2.08 -3.15 -1.06
CA VAL A 86 -3.14 -3.97 -0.49
C VAL A 86 -2.84 -4.19 0.98
N ASP A 87 -3.83 -3.96 1.83
CA ASP A 87 -3.76 -4.30 3.25
C ASP A 87 -3.87 -5.82 3.42
N THR A 88 -2.78 -6.47 3.85
CA THR A 88 -2.70 -7.93 4.01
C THR A 88 -2.70 -8.39 5.47
N ALA A 89 -2.83 -7.46 6.42
CA ALA A 89 -2.81 -7.77 7.85
C ALA A 89 -3.92 -8.77 8.27
N ASP A 90 -5.11 -8.67 7.66
CA ASP A 90 -6.25 -9.57 7.93
C ASP A 90 -6.04 -10.98 7.34
N GLU A 91 -5.27 -11.10 6.27
CA GLU A 91 -4.97 -12.40 5.64
C GLU A 91 -3.97 -13.21 6.46
N ASN A 92 -3.01 -12.56 7.13
CA ASN A 92 -2.00 -13.20 7.97
C ASN A 92 -2.58 -13.83 9.26
N GLU A 93 -3.67 -13.27 9.79
CA GLU A 93 -4.42 -13.88 10.91
C GLU A 93 -5.07 -15.22 10.51
N SER A 94 -5.48 -15.38 9.24
CA SER A 94 -6.11 -16.60 8.74
C SER A 94 -5.12 -17.76 8.55
N ILE A 95 -3.85 -17.47 8.26
CA ILE A 95 -2.80 -18.50 8.10
C ILE A 95 -2.31 -19.00 9.47
N SER A 96 -2.35 -18.14 10.49
CA SER A 96 -1.91 -18.44 11.86
C SER A 96 -2.83 -19.44 12.60
N ARG A 97 -4.06 -19.66 12.13
CA ARG A 97 -4.98 -20.69 12.69
C ARG A 97 -4.90 -22.05 12.01
N ALA A 98 -4.23 -22.16 10.86
CA ALA A 98 -4.12 -23.42 10.11
C ALA A 98 -2.89 -24.27 10.51
N SER A 99 -1.98 -23.72 11.31
CA SER A 99 -0.80 -24.42 11.83
C SER A 99 -0.98 -24.84 13.30
N SER A 100 -2.02 -25.62 13.57
CA SER A 100 -2.18 -26.38 14.81
C SER A 100 -3.00 -27.61 14.51
N THR A 101 -2.37 -28.62 13.93
CA THR A 101 -2.88 -30.01 13.90
C THR A 101 -1.70 -30.94 14.08
#